data_AF-A0A0B3AFS1-F1
#
_entry.id   AF-A0A0B3AFS1-F1
#
_cell.length_a   1.000
_cell.length_b   1.000
_cell.length_c   1.000
_cell.angle_alpha   90.00
_cell.angle_beta   90.00
_cell.angle_gamma   90.00
#
_symmetry.space_group_name_H-M   'P 1'
#
loop_
_entity.id
_entity.type
_entity.pdbx_description
1 polymer ?
#
loop_
_entity_poly.entity_id
_entity_poly.type
_entity_poly.pdbx_seq_one_letter_code
_entity_poly.pdbx_strand_id
1 'polypeptide(L)'
;MKKKIAVIAAIVILAVVMFFASPLASSQTRKPVLTTSAGEGVRPPLAQSIGGENVNWVANEIGAYKLGDGAQIEIAVGGAIYTTSVNGHIPTTSPGSGSPDIRITVSASDFQALYSSGDMISTARQLYDEGKLSIELKRSEITLALKGYKALYDELQN
;
A
#
# COMPACT_ATOMS: atom_id res chain seq x y z
N MET A 1 12.03 26.25 18.45
CA MET A 1 12.14 24.90 17.84
C MET A 1 11.20 24.67 16.65
N LYS A 2 10.01 25.30 16.59
CA LYS A 2 9.05 25.14 15.46
C LYS A 2 9.53 25.62 14.08
N LYS A 3 10.50 26.56 14.00
CA LYS A 3 11.02 27.09 12.72
C LYS A 3 12.03 26.18 12.00
N LYS A 4 12.65 25.20 12.69
CA LYS A 4 13.63 24.28 12.06
C LYS A 4 12.95 23.09 11.37
N ILE A 5 11.77 22.68 11.83
CA ILE A 5 10.98 21.58 11.22
C ILE A 5 10.38 22.03 9.88
N ALA A 6 9.95 23.30 9.77
CA ALA A 6 9.46 23.85 8.51
C ALA A 6 10.54 23.94 7.41
N VAL A 7 11.80 24.17 7.79
CA VAL A 7 12.94 24.23 6.84
C VAL A 7 13.34 22.83 6.37
N ILE A 8 13.26 21.82 7.23
CA ILE A 8 13.48 20.41 6.83
C ILE A 8 12.35 19.91 5.92
N ALA A 9 11.08 20.23 6.24
CA ALA A 9 9.94 19.90 5.37
C ALA A 9 10.03 20.60 4.00
N ALA A 10 10.48 21.86 3.94
CA ALA A 10 10.67 22.58 2.68
C ALA A 10 11.84 22.03 1.85
N ILE A 11 12.93 21.56 2.46
CA ILE A 11 14.06 20.94 1.77
C ILE A 11 13.70 19.52 1.26
N VAL A 12 12.89 18.76 1.99
CA VAL A 12 12.36 17.46 1.54
C VAL A 12 11.42 17.66 0.35
N ILE A 13 10.55 18.67 0.39
CA ILE A 13 9.68 19.00 -0.76
C ILE A 13 10.51 19.47 -1.97
N LEU A 14 11.60 20.23 -1.77
CA LEU A 14 12.46 20.68 -2.87
C LEU A 14 13.29 19.54 -3.49
N ALA A 15 13.76 18.59 -2.68
CA ALA A 15 14.49 17.39 -3.14
C ALA A 15 13.57 16.43 -3.89
N VAL A 16 12.31 16.33 -3.46
CA VAL A 16 11.25 15.65 -4.20
C VAL A 16 11.09 16.38 -5.55
N VAL A 17 10.90 17.72 -5.58
CA VAL A 17 10.71 18.56 -6.79
C VAL A 17 11.85 18.46 -7.83
N MET A 18 13.12 18.40 -7.40
CA MET A 18 14.25 18.26 -8.34
C MET A 18 14.43 16.84 -8.90
N PHE A 19 13.82 15.82 -8.29
CA PHE A 19 13.84 14.43 -8.80
C PHE A 19 12.72 14.13 -9.82
N PHE A 20 11.73 15.01 -10.00
CA PHE A 20 10.59 14.83 -10.92
C PHE A 20 10.93 15.00 -12.42
N ALA A 21 12.20 15.22 -12.78
CA ALA A 21 12.60 15.31 -14.19
C ALA A 21 12.78 13.93 -14.87
N SER A 22 12.64 12.82 -14.14
CA SER A 22 12.82 11.47 -14.68
C SER A 22 11.48 10.75 -14.85
N PRO A 23 10.96 10.57 -16.08
CA PRO A 23 9.66 9.94 -16.36
C PRO A 23 9.67 8.41 -16.26
N LEU A 24 10.50 7.84 -15.40
CA LEU A 24 10.73 6.39 -15.32
C LEU A 24 9.94 5.74 -14.19
N ALA A 25 8.61 5.81 -14.27
CA ALA A 25 7.73 4.85 -13.62
C ALA A 25 6.59 4.57 -14.58
N SER A 26 6.71 3.46 -15.33
CA SER A 26 5.80 3.13 -16.43
C SER A 26 4.38 2.96 -15.90
N SER A 27 3.47 3.78 -16.40
CA SER A 27 2.04 3.76 -16.10
C SER A 27 1.28 2.68 -16.89
N GLN A 28 1.90 1.52 -17.19
CA GLN A 28 1.29 0.48 -18.02
C GLN A 28 1.35 -0.93 -17.42
N THR A 29 1.48 -1.05 -16.09
CA THR A 29 1.34 -2.36 -15.45
C THR A 29 -0.13 -2.74 -15.35
N ARG A 30 -0.55 -3.77 -16.08
CA ARG A 30 -1.91 -4.32 -15.98
C ARG A 30 -2.10 -4.99 -14.61
N LYS A 31 -3.21 -4.68 -13.95
CA LYS A 31 -3.62 -5.35 -12.72
C LYS A 31 -3.73 -6.87 -12.92
N PRO A 32 -3.06 -7.69 -12.09
CA PRO A 32 -3.18 -9.13 -12.18
C PRO A 32 -4.57 -9.57 -11.69
N VAL A 33 -5.09 -10.61 -12.33
CA VAL A 33 -6.25 -11.36 -11.85
C VAL A 33 -5.72 -12.38 -10.85
N LEU A 34 -6.17 -12.27 -9.59
CA LEU A 34 -5.72 -13.17 -8.54
C LEU A 34 -6.57 -14.45 -8.53
N THR A 35 -5.92 -15.60 -8.37
CA THR A 35 -6.60 -16.86 -8.02
C THR A 35 -6.76 -16.92 -6.51
N THR A 36 -8.00 -17.11 -6.05
CA THR A 36 -8.32 -17.24 -4.62
C THR A 36 -9.09 -18.52 -4.35
N SER A 37 -9.36 -18.82 -3.08
CA SER A 37 -10.26 -19.91 -2.69
C SER A 37 -11.68 -19.79 -3.28
N ALA A 38 -12.12 -18.58 -3.66
CA ALA A 38 -13.42 -18.33 -4.28
C ALA A 38 -13.42 -18.46 -5.82
N GLY A 39 -12.25 -18.66 -6.43
CA GLY A 39 -12.06 -18.70 -7.87
C GLY A 39 -11.18 -17.57 -8.40
N GLU A 40 -10.92 -17.60 -9.71
CA GLU A 40 -10.11 -16.61 -10.42
C GLU A 40 -10.86 -15.28 -10.56
N GLY A 41 -10.23 -14.19 -10.12
CA GLY A 41 -10.82 -12.84 -10.18
C GLY A 41 -12.02 -12.64 -9.27
N VAL A 42 -12.33 -13.61 -8.40
CA VAL A 42 -13.41 -13.52 -7.42
C VAL A 42 -12.85 -13.04 -6.10
N ARG A 43 -13.49 -12.00 -5.54
CA ARG A 43 -13.20 -11.50 -4.19
C ARG A 43 -13.38 -12.66 -3.19
N PRO A 44 -12.36 -13.02 -2.39
CA PRO A 44 -12.50 -14.12 -1.44
C PRO A 44 -13.57 -13.79 -0.39
N PRO A 45 -14.32 -14.76 0.14
CA PRO A 45 -15.24 -14.50 1.23
C PRO A 45 -14.47 -13.98 2.46
N LEU A 46 -15.07 -13.04 3.19
CA LEU A 46 -14.62 -12.74 4.55
C LEU A 46 -15.10 -13.89 5.43
N ALA A 47 -14.17 -14.76 5.86
CA ALA A 47 -14.45 -15.71 6.93
C ALA A 47 -14.63 -14.97 8.27
N GLN A 48 -14.92 -15.70 9.36
CA GLN A 48 -14.96 -15.11 10.71
C GLN A 48 -13.65 -14.41 11.12
N SER A 49 -12.55 -14.69 10.42
CA SER A 49 -11.27 -14.00 10.59
C SER A 49 -10.73 -13.53 9.25
N ILE A 50 -9.99 -12.41 9.29
CA ILE A 50 -9.33 -11.84 8.11
C ILE A 50 -8.13 -12.73 7.77
N GLY A 51 -8.13 -13.32 6.58
CA GLY A 51 -7.07 -14.20 6.11
C GLY A 51 -6.08 -13.51 5.18
N GLY A 52 -4.96 -14.19 4.90
CA GLY A 52 -3.94 -13.70 3.96
C GLY A 52 -4.49 -13.45 2.55
N GLU A 53 -5.46 -14.25 2.10
CA GLU A 53 -6.13 -14.04 0.81
C GLU A 53 -6.92 -12.73 0.77
N ASN A 54 -7.61 -12.37 1.87
CA ASN A 54 -8.34 -11.11 1.95
C ASN A 54 -7.37 -9.92 1.88
N VAL A 55 -6.23 -10.03 2.56
CA VAL A 55 -5.18 -9.00 2.55
C VAL A 55 -4.49 -8.91 1.20
N ASN A 56 -4.21 -10.04 0.53
CA ASN A 56 -3.67 -10.04 -0.83
C ASN A 56 -4.61 -9.38 -1.82
N TRP A 57 -5.92 -9.68 -1.72
CA TRP A 57 -6.95 -9.05 -2.52
C TRP A 57 -6.92 -7.53 -2.33
N VAL A 58 -6.98 -7.05 -1.08
CA VAL A 58 -6.91 -5.61 -0.78
C VAL A 58 -5.64 -4.99 -1.32
N ALA A 59 -4.47 -5.60 -1.08
CA ALA A 59 -3.19 -5.08 -1.58
C ALA A 59 -3.20 -4.92 -3.11
N ASN A 60 -3.77 -5.88 -3.84
CA ASN A 60 -3.92 -5.80 -5.29
C ASN A 60 -4.93 -4.72 -5.72
N GLU A 61 -6.07 -4.61 -5.05
CA GLU A 61 -7.08 -3.58 -5.31
C GLU A 61 -6.52 -2.17 -5.10
N ILE A 62 -5.73 -1.97 -4.03
CA ILE A 62 -5.12 -0.68 -3.73
C ILE A 62 -3.85 -0.40 -4.53
N GLY A 63 -3.48 -1.24 -5.50
CA GLY A 63 -2.42 -0.93 -6.47
C GLY A 63 -1.03 -1.48 -6.16
N ALA A 64 -0.87 -2.44 -5.25
CA ALA A 64 0.46 -3.04 -4.97
C ALA A 64 1.13 -3.63 -6.23
N TYR A 65 0.36 -4.08 -7.22
CA TYR A 65 0.89 -4.55 -8.51
C TYR A 65 1.64 -3.47 -9.30
N LYS A 66 1.39 -2.19 -9.02
CA LYS A 66 2.09 -1.06 -9.68
C LYS A 66 3.50 -0.85 -9.12
N LEU A 67 3.84 -1.51 -8.01
CA LEU A 67 5.15 -1.41 -7.39
C LEU A 67 6.18 -2.25 -8.15
N GLY A 68 7.45 -1.88 -7.98
CA GLY A 68 8.58 -2.61 -8.53
C GLY A 68 8.90 -3.89 -7.76
N ASP A 69 9.71 -4.75 -8.37
CA ASP A 69 10.12 -6.02 -7.79
C ASP A 69 10.85 -5.85 -6.45
N GLY A 70 10.55 -6.75 -5.52
CA GLY A 70 11.09 -6.73 -4.16
C GLY A 70 10.46 -5.67 -3.26
N ALA A 71 9.41 -4.98 -3.71
CA ALA A 71 8.58 -4.16 -2.82
C ALA A 71 7.90 -5.04 -1.77
N GLN A 72 7.96 -4.61 -0.51
CA GLN A 72 7.33 -5.29 0.62
C GLN A 72 6.44 -4.33 1.41
N ILE A 73 5.15 -4.65 1.49
CA ILE A 73 4.16 -3.93 2.29
C ILE A 73 3.81 -4.83 3.47
N GLU A 74 3.92 -4.31 4.68
CA GLU A 74 3.33 -4.99 5.83
C GLU A 74 1.96 -4.39 6.14
N ILE A 75 0.95 -5.22 6.32
CA ILE A 75 -0.42 -4.80 6.64
C ILE A 75 -0.78 -5.44 7.97
N ALA A 76 -0.92 -4.61 9.01
CA ALA A 76 -1.35 -4.99 10.33
C ALA A 76 -2.86 -4.73 10.49
N VAL A 77 -3.64 -5.79 10.62
CA VAL A 77 -5.11 -5.75 10.69
C VAL A 77 -5.57 -6.29 12.03
N GLY A 78 -6.10 -5.41 12.89
CA GLY A 78 -6.61 -5.82 14.21
C GLY A 78 -5.55 -6.55 15.08
N GLY A 79 -4.26 -6.26 14.86
CA GLY A 79 -3.14 -6.89 15.56
C GLY A 79 -2.52 -8.10 14.84
N ALA A 80 -3.20 -8.69 13.85
CA ALA A 80 -2.60 -9.71 12.98
C ALA A 80 -1.74 -9.05 11.91
N ILE A 81 -0.55 -9.60 11.64
CA ILE A 81 0.41 -9.02 10.69
C ILE A 81 0.50 -9.90 9.45
N TYR A 82 0.50 -9.26 8.29
CA TYR A 82 0.66 -9.89 6.99
C TYR A 82 1.71 -9.12 6.18
N THR A 83 2.52 -9.81 5.40
CA THR A 83 3.49 -9.20 4.49
C THR A 83 3.12 -9.50 3.06
N THR A 84 2.84 -8.46 2.27
CA THR A 84 2.69 -8.52 0.81
C THR A 84 4.04 -8.25 0.15
N SER A 85 4.54 -9.20 -0.63
CA SER A 85 5.72 -9.02 -1.49
C SER A 85 5.29 -8.90 -2.94
N VAL A 86 5.97 -8.05 -3.71
CA VAL A 86 5.72 -7.85 -5.14
C VAL A 86 6.87 -8.46 -5.94
N ASN A 87 6.55 -9.34 -6.87
CA ASN A 87 7.49 -9.96 -7.80
C ASN A 87 6.83 -10.09 -9.17
N GLY A 88 7.48 -9.60 -10.23
CA GLY A 88 6.91 -9.52 -11.57
C GLY A 88 5.59 -8.74 -11.59
N HIS A 89 5.46 -7.71 -10.75
CA HIS A 89 4.21 -6.96 -10.54
C HIS A 89 3.03 -7.78 -9.99
N ILE A 90 3.28 -8.97 -9.44
CA ILE A 90 2.25 -9.80 -8.81
C ILE A 90 2.39 -9.70 -7.29
N PRO A 91 1.44 -9.08 -6.57
CA PRO A 91 1.43 -9.08 -5.12
C PRO A 91 1.08 -10.47 -4.59
N THR A 92 1.84 -10.93 -3.60
CA THR A 92 1.59 -12.15 -2.86
C THR A 92 1.72 -11.88 -1.37
N THR A 93 0.69 -12.25 -0.60
CA THR A 93 0.65 -12.02 0.85
C THR A 93 0.85 -13.32 1.64
N SER A 94 1.70 -13.25 2.65
CA SER A 94 1.86 -14.30 3.67
C SER A 94 1.58 -13.74 5.07
N PRO A 95 1.09 -14.56 6.02
CA PRO A 95 1.04 -14.18 7.42
C PRO A 95 2.44 -13.98 8.00
N GLY A 96 2.58 -13.02 8.91
CA GLY A 96 3.82 -12.72 9.63
C GLY A 96 4.47 -11.39 9.23
N SER A 97 5.40 -10.95 10.09
CA SER A 97 6.21 -9.75 9.86
C SER A 97 7.42 -10.05 8.99
N GLY A 98 7.81 -9.09 8.15
CA GLY A 98 8.97 -9.17 7.27
C GLY A 98 9.97 -8.04 7.49
N SER A 99 10.60 -7.60 6.40
CA SER A 99 11.43 -6.39 6.38
C SER A 99 10.80 -5.35 5.45
N PRO A 100 9.61 -4.83 5.82
CA PRO A 100 8.79 -4.05 4.91
C PRO A 100 9.43 -2.72 4.54
N ASP A 101 8.98 -2.19 3.40
CA ASP A 101 9.25 -0.83 2.98
C ASP A 101 8.30 0.16 3.66
N ILE A 102 7.03 -0.23 3.78
CA ILE A 102 5.99 0.49 4.52
C ILE A 102 5.19 -0.46 5.39
N ARG A 103 4.63 0.06 6.49
CA ARG A 103 3.63 -0.63 7.31
C ARG A 103 2.33 0.13 7.27
N ILE A 104 1.25 -0.55 6.90
CA ILE A 104 -0.12 -0.06 6.96
C ILE A 104 -0.76 -0.69 8.21
N THR A 105 -1.30 0.14 9.11
CA THR A 105 -2.02 -0.36 10.29
C THR A 105 -3.47 0.09 10.25
N VAL A 106 -4.40 -0.85 10.45
CA VAL A 106 -5.84 -0.63 10.41
C VAL A 106 -6.55 -1.57 11.39
N SER A 107 -7.68 -1.14 11.95
CA SER A 107 -8.50 -2.02 12.81
C SER A 107 -9.18 -3.11 11.97
N ALA A 108 -9.65 -4.19 12.60
CA ALA A 108 -10.37 -5.24 11.87
C ALA A 108 -11.71 -4.72 11.29
N SER A 109 -12.42 -3.86 12.01
CA SER A 109 -13.67 -3.26 11.54
C SER A 109 -13.46 -2.29 10.37
N ASP A 110 -12.42 -1.47 10.42
CA ASP A 110 -12.11 -0.52 9.34
C ASP A 110 -11.56 -1.25 8.11
N PHE A 111 -10.79 -2.32 8.30
CA PHE A 111 -10.41 -3.21 7.20
C PHE A 111 -11.62 -3.86 6.56
N GLN A 112 -12.61 -4.32 7.34
CA GLN A 112 -13.84 -4.87 6.79
C GLN A 112 -14.63 -3.83 5.98
N ALA A 113 -14.67 -2.57 6.44
CA ALA A 113 -15.27 -1.47 5.69
C ALA A 113 -14.54 -1.23 4.36
N LEU A 114 -13.20 -1.20 4.38
CA LEU A 114 -12.36 -1.11 3.20
C LEU A 114 -12.61 -2.27 2.23
N TYR A 115 -12.60 -3.50 2.74
CA TYR A 115 -12.77 -4.73 1.98
C TYR A 115 -14.13 -4.81 1.27
N SER A 116 -15.17 -4.33 1.95
CA SER A 116 -16.54 -4.38 1.45
C SER A 116 -16.86 -3.22 0.51
N SER A 117 -15.97 -2.23 0.39
CA SER A 117 -16.18 -1.05 -0.45
C SER A 117 -16.29 -1.40 -1.94
N GLY A 118 -17.10 -0.59 -2.64
CA GLY A 118 -17.14 -0.54 -4.10
C GLY A 118 -16.00 0.30 -4.69
N ASP A 119 -15.42 1.21 -3.91
CA ASP A 119 -14.26 2.03 -4.26
C ASP A 119 -13.24 2.00 -3.12
N MET A 120 -12.29 1.07 -3.24
CA MET A 120 -11.33 0.78 -2.17
C MET A 120 -10.28 1.90 -2.01
N ILE A 121 -9.95 2.61 -3.09
CA ILE A 121 -8.99 3.72 -3.07
C ILE A 121 -9.59 4.89 -2.27
N SER A 122 -10.81 5.29 -2.61
CA SER A 122 -11.50 6.38 -1.90
C SER A 122 -11.73 6.04 -0.43
N THR A 123 -12.12 4.79 -0.12
CA THR A 123 -12.28 4.36 1.28
C THR A 123 -10.95 4.32 2.04
N ALA A 124 -9.85 3.85 1.43
CA ALA A 124 -8.54 3.87 2.07
C ALA A 124 -8.10 5.30 2.41
N ARG A 125 -8.34 6.26 1.49
CA ARG A 125 -8.06 7.68 1.71
C ARG A 125 -8.88 8.23 2.88
N GLN A 126 -10.19 8.00 2.87
CA GLN A 126 -11.06 8.44 3.96
C GLN A 126 -10.59 7.90 5.32
N LEU A 127 -10.28 6.60 5.40
CA LEU A 127 -9.79 5.99 6.64
C LEU A 127 -8.44 6.59 7.07
N TYR A 128 -7.58 6.95 6.12
CA TYR A 128 -6.30 7.61 6.40
C TYR A 128 -6.52 9.02 6.96
N ASP A 129 -7.36 9.83 6.30
CA ASP A 129 -7.66 11.20 6.69
C ASP A 129 -8.35 11.28 8.06
N GLU A 130 -9.16 10.27 8.39
CA GLU A 130 -9.81 10.10 9.69
C GLU A 130 -8.88 9.52 10.78
N GLY A 131 -7.64 9.15 10.44
CA GLY A 131 -6.67 8.55 11.36
C GLY A 131 -6.97 7.10 11.76
N LYS A 132 -7.86 6.41 11.04
CA LYS A 132 -8.25 5.00 11.26
C LYS A 132 -7.35 4.02 10.51
N LEU A 133 -6.70 4.49 9.45
CA LEU A 133 -5.62 3.83 8.73
C LEU A 133 -4.36 4.67 8.91
N SER A 134 -3.24 4.04 9.25
CA SER A 134 -1.95 4.73 9.34
C SER A 134 -0.93 4.06 8.43
N ILE A 135 -0.01 4.88 7.90
CA ILE A 135 1.09 4.43 7.05
C ILE A 135 2.39 4.88 7.71
N GLU A 136 3.26 3.91 8.00
CA GLU A 136 4.58 4.15 8.55
C GLU A 136 5.64 3.76 7.50
N LEU A 137 6.59 4.66 7.22
CA LEU A 137 7.71 4.39 6.33
C LEU A 137 8.83 3.65 7.09
N LYS A 138 9.23 2.48 6.60
CA LYS A 138 10.29 1.64 7.19
C LYS A 138 11.60 1.70 6.40
N ARG A 139 11.58 2.40 5.26
CA ARG A 139 12.71 2.63 4.37
C ARG A 139 12.80 4.10 3.98
N SER A 140 13.96 4.46 3.42
CA SER A 140 14.18 5.81 2.90
C SER A 140 13.22 6.13 1.75
N GLU A 141 12.89 7.40 1.59
CA GLU A 141 12.08 7.89 0.47
C GLU A 141 12.68 7.53 -0.89
N ILE A 142 14.01 7.51 -1.00
CA ILE A 142 14.72 7.07 -2.21
C ILE A 142 14.39 5.61 -2.52
N THR A 143 14.49 4.73 -1.53
CA THR A 143 14.14 3.30 -1.69
C THR A 143 12.69 3.13 -2.09
N LEU A 144 11.77 3.89 -1.47
CA LEU A 144 10.35 3.85 -1.77
C LEU A 144 10.05 4.34 -3.18
N ALA A 145 10.67 5.43 -3.61
CA ALA A 145 10.53 5.97 -4.96
C ALA A 145 11.04 4.99 -6.01
N LEU A 146 12.24 4.41 -5.81
CA LEU A 146 12.81 3.40 -6.71
C LEU A 146 11.92 2.15 -6.84
N LYS A 147 11.17 1.82 -5.79
CA LYS A 147 10.22 0.70 -5.78
C LYS A 147 8.80 1.09 -6.23
N GLY A 148 8.59 2.32 -6.70
CA GLY A 148 7.31 2.75 -7.28
C GLY A 148 6.24 3.22 -6.28
N TYR A 149 6.54 3.30 -4.98
CA TYR A 149 5.57 3.75 -3.97
C TYR A 149 5.11 5.20 -4.18
N LYS A 150 5.93 6.04 -4.83
CA LYS A 150 5.56 7.42 -5.13
C LYS A 150 4.39 7.50 -6.11
N ALA A 151 4.41 6.71 -7.19
CA ALA A 151 3.33 6.70 -8.17
C ALA A 151 2.01 6.27 -7.52
N LEU A 152 2.09 5.31 -6.60
CA LEU A 152 0.93 4.88 -5.81
C LEU A 152 0.41 5.98 -4.88
N TYR A 153 1.31 6.73 -4.24
CA TYR A 153 0.94 7.86 -3.39
C TYR A 153 0.29 9.01 -4.16
N ASP A 154 0.81 9.38 -5.33
CA ASP A 154 0.25 10.47 -6.14
C ASP A 154 -1.20 10.14 -6.59
N GLU A 155 -1.50 8.88 -6.88
CA GLU A 155 -2.86 8.40 -7.19
C GLU A 155 -3.79 8.45 -5.97
N LEU A 156 -3.25 8.25 -4.77
CA LEU A 156 -3.99 8.48 -3.52
C LEU A 156 -4.22 9.97 -3.22
N GLN A 157 -3.70 10.91 -4.00
CA GLN A 157 -3.99 12.35 -3.85
C GLN A 157 -4.95 12.90 -4.91
N ASN A 158 -4.96 12.32 -6.11
CA ASN A 158 -5.82 12.75 -7.23
C ASN A 158 -7.26 12.25 -7.08
#